data_AF-A0A353NYC5-F1
#
_entry.id   AF-A0A353NYC5-F1
#
_cell.length_a   1.000
_cell.length_b   1.000
_cell.length_c   1.000
_cell.angle_alpha   90.00
_cell.angle_beta   90.00
_cell.angle_gamma   90.00
#
_symmetry.space_group_name_H-M   'P 1'
#
loop_
_entity.id
_entity.type
_entity.pdbx_description
1 polymer ?
#
loop_
_entity_poly.entity_id
_entity_poly.type
_entity_poly.pdbx_seq_one_letter_code
_entity_poly.pdbx_strand_id
1 'polypeptide(L)'
;MAKEFFWPGSVQLKVPSNISGVSGGIIYPIGIAYHTLMRRNLDKQYYHLQRRLLDPQLYLIKLDPYTCRKKCAYLATYPWFPIKPFSNFNSGKHTQRQWQNELTKNVHELWLGQLPKKNDEIEQTIQVCLEVQENLNCEQYILPSPLTVDQATDYSIELEWIDSGLKIAKQINNKKGVLATVAISDSALRLIEPWDNELIDLIIDQISSRELDGAYIVLEQSNEQGYYCTHHNTVGCLLRLVYGLKTAGLKRIIVAYTGTTGFLSLLAGADTWASGWYKSERKLKLTDIEDKDGRAYPAYYSHNFAGEFHVEKDLDRAFEQGLFSAILEPTSASEPLVAGLRSGKKVSMVPEWAYRPTNVTAAKEHFVSVAINRTSEIADMGESELFNYGLKWLENAKSLAEVISKLENRHPRTEINHQSSWYKAFKNFIEKAG
;
A
#
# COMPACT_ATOMS: atom_id res chain seq x y z
N MET A 1 -5.05 -5.33 -19.59
CA MET A 1 -5.96 -4.94 -18.50
C MET A 1 -5.70 -3.48 -18.22
N ALA A 2 -6.73 -2.66 -17.94
CA ALA A 2 -6.51 -1.23 -17.66
C ALA A 2 -5.71 -1.05 -16.37
N LYS A 3 -4.92 0.03 -16.28
CA LYS A 3 -4.21 0.41 -15.05
C LYS A 3 -5.20 0.99 -14.04
N GLU A 4 -5.08 0.60 -12.78
CA GLU A 4 -6.09 0.89 -11.75
C GLU A 4 -5.49 1.45 -10.47
N PHE A 5 -6.21 2.39 -9.86
CA PHE A 5 -5.92 2.89 -8.52
C PHE A 5 -6.97 2.39 -7.54
N PHE A 6 -6.54 1.67 -6.51
CA PHE A 6 -7.40 1.15 -5.47
C PHE A 6 -7.24 1.94 -4.17
N TRP A 7 -8.37 2.22 -3.51
CA TRP A 7 -8.37 2.87 -2.20
C TRP A 7 -8.12 1.84 -1.08
N PRO A 8 -7.12 2.04 -0.20
CA PRO A 8 -6.92 1.19 0.95
C PRO A 8 -7.91 1.50 2.08
N GLY A 9 -8.68 0.50 2.48
CA GLY A 9 -9.63 0.57 3.57
C GLY A 9 -9.05 0.08 4.89
N SER A 10 -8.20 0.90 5.56
CA SER A 10 -7.75 0.62 6.92
C SER A 10 -8.18 1.66 7.94
N VAL A 11 -7.84 2.95 7.74
CA VAL A 11 -8.23 4.02 8.68
C VAL A 11 -9.67 4.44 8.38
N GLN A 12 -9.98 4.58 7.10
CA GLN A 12 -11.33 4.89 6.62
C GLN A 12 -11.66 4.04 5.40
N LEU A 13 -12.73 3.24 5.49
CA LEU A 13 -13.28 2.54 4.33
C LEU A 13 -13.87 3.51 3.29
N LYS A 14 -14.21 4.74 3.69
CA LYS A 14 -14.81 5.74 2.80
C LYS A 14 -13.73 6.55 2.09
N VAL A 15 -13.77 6.56 0.77
CA VAL A 15 -13.11 7.56 -0.09
C VAL A 15 -13.67 8.95 0.24
N PRO A 16 -12.88 10.04 0.19
CA PRO A 16 -13.39 11.39 0.41
C PRO A 16 -14.62 11.71 -0.47
N SER A 17 -15.56 12.51 0.04
CA SER A 17 -16.88 12.69 -0.58
C SER A 17 -16.84 13.31 -1.98
N ASN A 18 -15.84 14.15 -2.25
CA ASN A 18 -15.70 14.84 -3.55
C ASN A 18 -14.91 14.03 -4.58
N ILE A 19 -14.56 12.78 -4.27
CA ILE A 19 -13.73 11.94 -5.13
C ILE A 19 -14.57 10.87 -5.82
N SER A 20 -14.47 10.87 -7.14
CA SER A 20 -14.98 9.82 -8.05
C SER A 20 -13.82 9.21 -8.83
N GLY A 21 -14.05 8.09 -9.52
CA GLY A 21 -13.04 7.48 -10.40
C GLY A 21 -12.06 6.52 -9.71
N VAL A 22 -12.22 6.24 -8.42
CA VAL A 22 -11.49 5.14 -7.76
C VAL A 22 -11.99 3.80 -8.34
N SER A 23 -11.07 2.99 -8.88
CA SER A 23 -11.41 1.76 -9.61
C SER A 23 -11.87 0.60 -8.72
N GLY A 24 -11.44 0.60 -7.45
CA GLY A 24 -11.72 -0.47 -6.49
C GLY A 24 -11.21 -0.13 -5.08
N GLY A 25 -11.25 -1.10 -4.17
CA GLY A 25 -10.65 -0.94 -2.85
C GLY A 25 -10.07 -2.23 -2.26
N ILE A 26 -9.09 -2.07 -1.39
CA ILE A 26 -8.47 -3.18 -0.65
C ILE A 26 -8.75 -2.99 0.82
N ILE A 27 -9.47 -3.94 1.42
CA ILE A 27 -9.78 -3.91 2.84
C ILE A 27 -8.59 -4.48 3.60
N TYR A 28 -8.12 -3.74 4.61
CA TYR A 28 -7.01 -4.15 5.46
C TYR A 28 -7.53 -4.51 6.86
N PRO A 29 -7.57 -5.80 7.23
CA PRO A 29 -7.93 -6.31 8.56
C PRO A 29 -7.32 -5.56 9.74
N ILE A 30 -6.09 -5.07 9.61
CA ILE A 30 -5.38 -4.32 10.65
C ILE A 30 -6.07 -2.97 11.00
N GLY A 31 -6.98 -2.50 10.14
CA GLY A 31 -7.70 -1.25 10.30
C GLY A 31 -9.08 -1.38 10.96
N ILE A 32 -9.69 -2.56 10.90
CA ILE A 32 -11.09 -2.76 11.27
C ILE A 32 -11.33 -4.18 11.79
N ALA A 33 -12.04 -4.31 12.91
CA ALA A 33 -12.43 -5.61 13.43
C ALA A 33 -13.47 -6.30 12.53
N TYR A 34 -13.35 -7.62 12.39
CA TYR A 34 -14.17 -8.47 11.51
C TYR A 34 -15.67 -8.27 11.72
N HIS A 35 -16.17 -8.37 12.95
CA HIS A 35 -17.59 -8.18 13.26
C HIS A 35 -18.12 -6.77 12.93
N THR A 36 -17.24 -5.76 12.92
CA THR A 36 -17.60 -4.39 12.52
C THR A 36 -17.67 -4.28 11.01
N LEU A 37 -16.75 -4.94 10.30
CA LEU A 37 -16.76 -5.02 8.84
C LEU A 37 -18.02 -5.71 8.33
N MET A 38 -18.36 -6.90 8.86
CA MET A 38 -19.50 -7.72 8.42
C MET A 38 -20.87 -7.05 8.59
N ARG A 39 -20.99 -6.06 9.47
CA ARG A 39 -22.24 -5.32 9.66
C ARG A 39 -22.42 -4.17 8.67
N ARG A 40 -21.38 -3.79 7.92
CA ARG A 40 -21.46 -2.70 6.96
C ARG A 40 -22.09 -3.21 5.67
N ASN A 41 -23.01 -2.43 5.12
CA ASN A 41 -23.50 -2.68 3.77
C ASN A 41 -22.48 -2.09 2.77
N LEU A 42 -21.48 -2.89 2.41
CA LEU A 42 -20.34 -2.42 1.62
C LEU A 42 -20.78 -1.85 0.26
N ASP A 43 -21.66 -2.56 -0.44
CA ASP A 43 -22.14 -2.21 -1.78
C ASP A 43 -22.93 -0.89 -1.82
N LYS A 44 -23.76 -0.64 -0.78
CA LYS A 44 -24.57 0.59 -0.72
C LYS A 44 -23.82 1.79 -0.20
N GLN A 45 -22.88 1.59 0.73
CA GLN A 45 -22.20 2.69 1.41
C GLN A 45 -20.92 3.16 0.71
N TYR A 46 -20.28 2.29 -0.06
CA TYR A 46 -18.96 2.54 -0.64
C TYR A 46 -18.91 2.09 -2.10
N TYR A 47 -19.15 3.00 -3.04
CA TYR A 47 -19.22 2.69 -4.48
C TYR A 47 -17.98 1.91 -4.97
N HIS A 48 -16.78 2.34 -4.56
CA HIS A 48 -15.52 1.72 -4.96
C HIS A 48 -15.35 0.30 -4.41
N LEU A 49 -16.02 -0.06 -3.32
CA LEU A 49 -15.96 -1.42 -2.78
C LEU A 49 -16.83 -2.42 -3.54
N GLN A 50 -17.59 -2.01 -4.57
CA GLN A 50 -18.20 -2.98 -5.50
C GLN A 50 -17.14 -3.87 -6.15
N ARG A 51 -15.92 -3.33 -6.33
CA ARG A 51 -14.72 -4.06 -6.72
C ARG A 51 -13.75 -4.06 -5.54
N ARG A 52 -13.91 -5.05 -4.67
CA ARG A 52 -13.15 -5.16 -3.42
C ARG A 52 -12.28 -6.39 -3.38
N LEU A 53 -11.13 -6.21 -2.76
CA LEU A 53 -10.24 -7.26 -2.30
C LEU A 53 -10.12 -7.19 -0.78
N LEU A 54 -9.72 -8.29 -0.18
CA LEU A 54 -9.37 -8.36 1.24
C LEU A 54 -7.94 -8.87 1.33
N ASP A 55 -7.03 -8.03 1.84
CA ASP A 55 -5.68 -8.46 2.13
C ASP A 55 -5.71 -9.37 3.38
N PRO A 56 -5.27 -10.64 3.31
CA PRO A 56 -5.26 -11.53 4.48
C PRO A 56 -4.32 -11.06 5.61
N GLN A 57 -3.29 -10.29 5.26
CA GLN A 57 -2.27 -9.75 6.17
C GLN A 57 -1.57 -10.75 7.09
N LEU A 58 -1.48 -12.04 6.70
CA LEU A 58 -0.80 -13.05 7.50
C LEU A 58 0.67 -12.71 7.76
N TYR A 59 1.31 -11.94 6.86
CA TYR A 59 2.63 -11.35 7.03
C TYR A 59 2.77 -10.46 8.28
N LEU A 60 1.68 -10.11 8.97
CA LEU A 60 1.65 -9.39 10.26
C LEU A 60 1.59 -10.29 11.49
N ILE A 61 1.63 -11.62 11.33
CA ILE A 61 1.43 -12.55 12.46
C ILE A 61 2.45 -12.37 13.59
N LYS A 62 3.65 -11.87 13.29
CA LYS A 62 4.73 -11.63 14.25
C LYS A 62 4.68 -10.24 14.91
N LEU A 63 3.59 -9.48 14.75
CA LEU A 63 3.45 -8.20 15.45
C LEU A 63 3.56 -8.38 16.97
N ASP A 64 4.24 -7.45 17.62
CA ASP A 64 4.39 -7.42 19.07
C ASP A 64 3.08 -6.94 19.72
N PRO A 65 2.37 -7.81 20.46
CA PRO A 65 1.09 -7.44 21.05
C PRO A 65 1.23 -6.48 22.24
N TYR A 66 2.44 -6.21 22.75
CA TYR A 66 2.65 -5.23 23.81
C TYR A 66 2.64 -3.80 23.30
N THR A 67 3.20 -3.59 22.11
CA THR A 67 3.33 -2.27 21.44
C THR A 67 2.23 -2.03 20.39
N CYS A 68 1.62 -3.08 19.86
CA CYS A 68 0.59 -3.02 18.81
C CYS A 68 -0.78 -3.54 19.28
N ARG A 69 -1.17 -3.30 20.54
CA ARG A 69 -2.35 -3.92 21.19
C ARG A 69 -3.63 -3.77 20.36
N LYS A 70 -3.96 -2.56 19.94
CA LYS A 70 -5.21 -2.30 19.19
C LYS A 70 -5.20 -3.03 17.85
N LYS A 71 -4.05 -3.08 17.19
CA LYS A 71 -3.87 -3.69 15.87
C LYS A 71 -3.91 -5.21 15.96
N CYS A 72 -3.18 -5.81 16.89
CA CYS A 72 -3.29 -7.24 17.19
C CYS A 72 -4.71 -7.62 17.59
N ALA A 73 -5.41 -6.77 18.35
CA ALA A 73 -6.80 -7.04 18.73
C ALA A 73 -7.77 -7.01 17.54
N TYR A 74 -7.52 -6.14 16.54
CA TYR A 74 -8.32 -6.15 15.30
C TYR A 74 -8.05 -7.41 14.48
N LEU A 75 -6.78 -7.77 14.28
CA LEU A 75 -6.39 -8.99 13.57
C LEU A 75 -6.93 -10.25 14.26
N ALA A 76 -6.86 -10.31 15.59
CA ALA A 76 -7.40 -11.39 16.42
C ALA A 76 -8.91 -11.62 16.26
N THR A 77 -9.66 -10.67 15.71
CA THR A 77 -11.09 -10.88 15.41
C THR A 77 -11.34 -11.67 14.13
N TYR A 78 -10.32 -11.85 13.29
CA TYR A 78 -10.40 -12.63 12.06
C TYR A 78 -9.99 -14.08 12.33
N PRO A 79 -10.76 -15.06 11.82
CA PRO A 79 -10.64 -16.45 12.26
C PRO A 79 -9.34 -17.14 11.84
N TRP A 80 -8.59 -16.58 10.90
CA TRP A 80 -7.30 -17.12 10.46
C TRP A 80 -6.10 -16.58 11.26
N PHE A 81 -6.30 -15.65 12.20
CA PHE A 81 -5.24 -15.24 13.11
C PHE A 81 -5.26 -16.11 14.37
N PRO A 82 -4.19 -16.85 14.66
CA PRO A 82 -4.18 -17.78 15.78
C PRO A 82 -4.12 -17.04 17.11
N ILE A 83 -5.13 -17.25 17.94
CA ILE A 83 -5.20 -16.76 19.32
C ILE A 83 -5.58 -17.89 20.28
N LYS A 84 -5.22 -17.76 21.55
CA LYS A 84 -5.81 -18.61 22.60
C LYS A 84 -7.32 -18.43 22.65
N PRO A 85 -8.09 -19.46 23.05
CA PRO A 85 -9.54 -19.37 23.15
C PRO A 85 -9.98 -18.12 23.92
N PHE A 86 -10.82 -17.32 23.27
CA PHE A 86 -11.41 -16.12 23.84
C PHE A 86 -12.92 -16.15 23.63
N SER A 87 -13.67 -15.48 24.51
CA SER A 87 -15.13 -15.47 24.40
C SER A 87 -15.58 -14.83 23.08
N ASN A 88 -16.40 -15.54 22.30
CA ASN A 88 -17.01 -14.97 21.10
C ASN A 88 -17.89 -13.77 21.48
N PHE A 89 -17.95 -12.77 20.60
CA PHE A 89 -18.82 -11.62 20.81
C PHE A 89 -20.28 -12.07 20.98
N ASN A 90 -20.89 -11.68 22.11
CA ASN A 90 -22.29 -11.95 22.42
C ASN A 90 -23.00 -10.65 22.77
N SER A 91 -23.90 -10.20 21.89
CA SER A 91 -24.64 -8.95 22.04
C SER A 91 -25.59 -8.92 23.24
N GLY A 92 -25.96 -10.08 23.79
CA GLY A 92 -26.76 -10.18 25.02
C GLY A 92 -25.95 -10.00 26.29
N LYS A 93 -24.61 -10.08 26.22
CA LYS A 93 -23.71 -9.92 27.39
C LYS A 93 -22.99 -8.58 27.40
N HIS A 94 -22.49 -8.13 26.26
CA HIS A 94 -21.69 -6.90 26.17
C HIS A 94 -21.98 -6.16 24.87
N THR A 95 -21.77 -4.85 24.87
CA THR A 95 -21.67 -4.07 23.63
C THR A 95 -20.39 -4.44 22.86
N GLN A 96 -20.37 -4.23 21.53
CA GLN A 96 -19.17 -4.48 20.72
C GLN A 96 -17.96 -3.69 21.23
N ARG A 97 -18.19 -2.44 21.64
CA ARG A 97 -17.14 -1.60 22.23
C ARG A 97 -16.58 -2.20 23.51
N GLN A 98 -17.42 -2.72 24.40
CA GLN A 98 -16.97 -3.36 25.64
C GLN A 98 -16.16 -4.62 25.36
N TRP A 99 -16.68 -5.52 24.52
CA TRP A 99 -15.98 -6.75 24.13
C TRP A 99 -14.64 -6.46 23.44
N GLN A 100 -14.60 -5.48 22.53
CA GLN A 100 -13.38 -5.10 21.83
C GLN A 100 -12.35 -4.45 22.77
N ASN A 101 -12.78 -3.66 23.75
CA ASN A 101 -11.90 -3.10 24.78
C ASN A 101 -11.32 -4.21 25.66
N GLU A 102 -12.11 -5.23 26.00
CA GLU A 102 -11.65 -6.39 26.75
C GLU A 102 -10.62 -7.20 25.97
N LEU A 103 -10.90 -7.51 24.69
CA LEU A 103 -9.95 -8.16 23.80
C LEU A 103 -8.65 -7.35 23.70
N THR A 104 -8.74 -6.03 23.48
CA THR A 104 -7.57 -5.14 23.39
C THR A 104 -6.74 -5.14 24.67
N LYS A 105 -7.39 -5.19 25.84
CA LYS A 105 -6.70 -5.25 27.14
C LYS A 105 -5.92 -6.57 27.31
N ASN A 106 -6.50 -7.68 26.87
CA ASN A 106 -5.97 -9.03 27.10
C ASN A 106 -5.17 -9.60 25.92
N VAL A 107 -5.06 -8.86 24.79
CA VAL A 107 -4.48 -9.39 23.55
C VAL A 107 -3.06 -9.92 23.71
N HIS A 108 -2.24 -9.34 24.58
CA HIS A 108 -0.88 -9.79 24.86
C HIS A 108 -0.80 -11.20 25.47
N GLU A 109 -1.86 -11.66 26.14
CA GLU A 109 -1.94 -13.03 26.66
C GLU A 109 -2.53 -14.00 25.63
N LEU A 110 -3.37 -13.49 24.72
CA LEU A 110 -4.12 -14.26 23.74
C LEU A 110 -3.38 -14.47 22.43
N TRP A 111 -2.62 -13.47 21.98
CA TRP A 111 -1.92 -13.45 20.69
C TRP A 111 -0.80 -14.49 20.66
N LEU A 112 -0.87 -15.44 19.73
CA LEU A 112 0.14 -16.49 19.64
C LEU A 112 1.41 -16.06 18.91
N GLY A 113 1.33 -15.07 18.02
CA GLY A 113 2.50 -14.46 17.40
C GLY A 113 3.28 -15.37 16.44
N GLN A 114 2.72 -16.52 16.06
CA GLN A 114 3.43 -17.56 15.31
C GLN A 114 2.51 -18.22 14.28
N LEU A 115 3.11 -18.64 13.17
CA LEU A 115 2.42 -19.43 12.15
C LEU A 115 2.04 -20.81 12.70
N PRO A 116 0.89 -21.37 12.28
CA PRO A 116 0.62 -22.79 12.43
C PRO A 116 1.75 -23.62 11.82
N LYS A 117 2.06 -24.76 12.45
CA LYS A 117 3.16 -25.65 12.01
C LYS A 117 2.69 -26.96 11.41
N LYS A 118 1.44 -27.33 11.64
CA LYS A 118 0.87 -28.57 11.11
C LYS A 118 0.03 -28.27 9.89
N ASN A 119 0.11 -29.15 8.90
CA ASN A 119 -0.55 -28.95 7.61
C ASN A 119 -2.08 -28.82 7.74
N ASP A 120 -2.70 -29.56 8.67
CA ASP A 120 -4.15 -29.46 8.94
C ASP A 120 -4.54 -28.08 9.50
N GLU A 121 -3.73 -27.54 10.42
CA GLU A 121 -3.92 -26.20 10.96
C GLU A 121 -3.69 -25.11 9.89
N ILE A 122 -2.72 -25.30 8.99
CA ILE A 122 -2.46 -24.41 7.84
C ILE A 122 -3.66 -24.44 6.87
N GLU A 123 -4.08 -25.63 6.43
CA GLU A 123 -5.21 -25.80 5.50
C GLU A 123 -6.48 -25.18 6.11
N GLN A 124 -6.78 -25.42 7.38
CA GLN A 124 -7.93 -24.82 8.07
C GLN A 124 -7.82 -23.29 8.12
N THR A 125 -6.64 -22.74 8.42
CA THR A 125 -6.39 -21.29 8.47
C THR A 125 -6.65 -20.64 7.12
N ILE A 126 -6.17 -21.26 6.04
CA ILE A 126 -6.39 -20.78 4.68
C ILE A 126 -7.87 -20.88 4.30
N GLN A 127 -8.51 -22.01 4.59
CA GLN A 127 -9.93 -22.22 4.30
C GLN A 127 -10.80 -21.13 4.92
N VAL A 128 -10.68 -20.87 6.23
CA VAL A 128 -11.51 -19.84 6.88
C VAL A 128 -11.19 -18.44 6.38
N CYS A 129 -9.96 -18.18 5.95
CA CYS A 129 -9.59 -16.91 5.31
C CYS A 129 -10.33 -16.73 3.97
N LEU A 130 -10.30 -17.74 3.10
CA LEU A 130 -10.95 -17.69 1.79
C LEU A 130 -12.48 -17.67 1.90
N GLU A 131 -13.07 -18.39 2.86
CA GLU A 131 -14.50 -18.32 3.16
C GLU A 131 -14.94 -16.91 3.58
N VAL A 132 -14.12 -16.18 4.35
CA VAL A 132 -14.40 -14.78 4.68
C VAL A 132 -14.35 -13.89 3.44
N GLN A 133 -13.39 -14.12 2.54
CA GLN A 133 -13.32 -13.39 1.26
C GLN A 133 -14.53 -13.67 0.38
N GLU A 134 -15.01 -14.91 0.36
CA GLU A 134 -16.22 -15.30 -0.36
C GLU A 134 -17.47 -14.64 0.24
N ASN A 135 -17.61 -14.67 1.57
CA ASN A 135 -18.72 -14.03 2.29
C ASN A 135 -18.75 -12.51 2.12
N LEU A 136 -17.58 -11.89 1.94
CA LEU A 136 -17.48 -10.48 1.60
C LEU A 136 -17.76 -10.22 0.11
N ASN A 137 -17.92 -11.23 -0.74
CA ASN A 137 -17.98 -11.11 -2.20
C ASN A 137 -16.77 -10.35 -2.78
N CYS A 138 -15.56 -10.69 -2.33
CA CYS A 138 -14.34 -10.17 -2.96
C CYS A 138 -14.25 -10.59 -4.43
N GLU A 139 -13.72 -9.74 -5.31
CA GLU A 139 -13.67 -10.02 -6.75
C GLU A 139 -12.71 -11.18 -7.10
N GLN A 140 -11.67 -11.37 -6.28
CA GLN A 140 -10.70 -12.45 -6.36
C GLN A 140 -10.29 -12.89 -4.96
N TYR A 141 -9.71 -14.08 -4.86
CA TYR A 141 -9.04 -14.55 -3.66
C TYR A 141 -7.60 -14.04 -3.63
N ILE A 142 -7.19 -13.49 -2.49
CA ILE A 142 -5.78 -13.29 -2.15
C ILE A 142 -5.39 -14.39 -1.18
N LEU A 143 -4.42 -15.22 -1.54
CA LEU A 143 -3.94 -16.30 -0.67
C LEU A 143 -3.13 -15.72 0.49
N PRO A 144 -3.36 -16.12 1.74
CA PRO A 144 -2.51 -15.69 2.85
C PRO A 144 -1.09 -16.27 2.69
N SER A 145 -0.08 -15.46 2.97
CA SER A 145 1.33 -15.85 2.94
C SER A 145 2.11 -15.11 4.03
N PRO A 146 3.12 -15.74 4.65
CA PRO A 146 3.97 -15.08 5.64
C PRO A 146 4.91 -14.02 5.01
N LEU A 147 5.61 -13.28 5.88
CA LEU A 147 6.60 -12.28 5.46
C LEU A 147 7.96 -12.92 5.24
N THR A 148 8.51 -12.73 4.05
CA THR A 148 9.89 -13.07 3.71
C THR A 148 10.83 -11.95 4.18
N VAL A 149 11.75 -12.25 5.10
CA VAL A 149 12.64 -11.24 5.72
C VAL A 149 14.12 -11.45 5.46
N ASP A 150 14.49 -12.65 5.00
CA ASP A 150 15.87 -13.07 4.77
C ASP A 150 16.08 -13.35 3.29
N GLN A 151 17.23 -12.94 2.78
CA GLN A 151 17.65 -13.21 1.42
C GLN A 151 18.06 -14.68 1.22
N ALA A 152 18.60 -15.33 2.26
CA ALA A 152 19.09 -16.71 2.18
C ALA A 152 17.98 -17.76 2.38
N THR A 153 16.71 -17.34 2.41
CA THR A 153 15.57 -18.24 2.51
C THR A 153 15.42 -19.07 1.24
N ASP A 154 14.96 -20.32 1.41
CA ASP A 154 14.56 -21.18 0.31
C ASP A 154 13.12 -20.92 -0.17
N TYR A 155 12.42 -19.95 0.44
CA TYR A 155 11.04 -19.56 0.14
C TYR A 155 10.01 -20.69 0.31
N SER A 156 10.40 -21.82 0.93
CA SER A 156 9.59 -23.05 0.97
C SER A 156 8.30 -22.89 1.77
N ILE A 157 8.34 -22.09 2.85
CA ILE A 157 7.19 -21.84 3.71
C ILE A 157 6.13 -21.07 2.92
N GLU A 158 6.51 -20.00 2.23
CA GLU A 158 5.60 -19.21 1.40
C GLU A 158 4.92 -20.07 0.33
N LEU A 159 5.69 -20.96 -0.31
CA LEU A 159 5.18 -21.88 -1.33
C LEU A 159 4.21 -22.91 -0.76
N GLU A 160 4.46 -23.46 0.42
CA GLU A 160 3.54 -24.38 1.09
C GLU A 160 2.15 -23.74 1.30
N TRP A 161 2.12 -22.48 1.73
CA TRP A 161 0.89 -21.73 1.92
C TRP A 161 0.17 -21.43 0.60
N ILE A 162 0.93 -21.08 -0.44
CA ILE A 162 0.37 -20.82 -1.77
C ILE A 162 -0.22 -22.09 -2.38
N ASP A 163 0.49 -23.21 -2.33
CA ASP A 163 0.05 -24.49 -2.92
C ASP A 163 -1.19 -25.03 -2.21
N SER A 164 -1.19 -24.97 -0.87
CA SER A 164 -2.36 -25.33 -0.06
C SER A 164 -3.54 -24.40 -0.37
N GLY A 165 -3.29 -23.10 -0.50
CA GLY A 165 -4.33 -22.12 -0.81
C GLY A 165 -4.92 -22.26 -2.20
N LEU A 166 -4.11 -22.58 -3.22
CA LEU A 166 -4.58 -22.89 -4.56
C LEU A 166 -5.54 -24.09 -4.58
N LYS A 167 -5.17 -25.17 -3.88
CA LYS A 167 -6.01 -26.37 -3.75
C LYS A 167 -7.34 -26.04 -3.08
N ILE A 168 -7.32 -25.30 -1.97
CA ILE A 168 -8.53 -24.94 -1.21
C ILE A 168 -9.40 -23.95 -1.99
N ALA A 169 -8.81 -22.96 -2.65
CA ALA A 169 -9.54 -22.00 -3.49
C ALA A 169 -10.36 -22.70 -4.58
N LYS A 170 -9.77 -23.72 -5.23
CA LYS A 170 -10.46 -24.56 -6.23
C LYS A 170 -11.64 -25.33 -5.64
N GLN A 171 -11.56 -25.75 -4.38
CA GLN A 171 -12.64 -26.45 -3.67
C GLN A 171 -13.79 -25.51 -3.29
N ILE A 172 -13.47 -24.29 -2.86
CA ILE A 172 -14.49 -23.29 -2.47
C ILE A 172 -15.21 -22.74 -3.70
N ASN A 173 -14.45 -22.25 -4.69
CA ASN A 173 -15.01 -21.68 -5.91
C ASN A 173 -13.98 -21.72 -7.05
N ASN A 174 -14.07 -22.74 -7.91
CA ASN A 174 -13.14 -22.95 -9.03
C ASN A 174 -13.21 -21.90 -10.15
N LYS A 175 -14.15 -20.95 -10.09
CA LYS A 175 -14.28 -19.87 -11.10
C LYS A 175 -13.70 -18.54 -10.62
N LYS A 176 -13.50 -18.37 -9.31
CA LYS A 176 -12.97 -17.13 -8.75
C LYS A 176 -11.45 -17.10 -8.94
N GLY A 177 -10.95 -15.99 -9.46
CA GLY A 177 -9.52 -15.88 -9.71
C GLY A 177 -8.70 -15.82 -8.43
N VAL A 178 -7.46 -16.31 -8.51
CA VAL A 178 -6.58 -16.46 -7.33
C VAL A 178 -5.29 -15.67 -7.51
N LEU A 179 -4.94 -14.89 -6.49
CA LEU A 179 -3.71 -14.09 -6.41
C LEU A 179 -2.80 -14.65 -5.32
N ALA A 180 -1.53 -14.93 -5.66
CA ALA A 180 -0.53 -15.28 -4.67
C ALA A 180 -0.04 -14.03 -3.94
N THR A 181 0.01 -14.07 -2.60
CA THR A 181 0.66 -13.01 -1.83
C THR A 181 2.16 -13.17 -1.87
N VAL A 182 2.86 -12.15 -2.38
CA VAL A 182 4.31 -12.00 -2.30
C VAL A 182 4.60 -10.87 -1.31
N ALA A 183 4.74 -11.23 -0.03
CA ALA A 183 5.06 -10.29 1.04
C ALA A 183 6.55 -10.38 1.39
N ILE A 184 7.30 -9.34 1.09
CA ILE A 184 8.76 -9.30 1.26
C ILE A 184 9.20 -8.06 2.02
N SER A 185 10.18 -8.20 2.91
CA SER A 185 10.83 -7.08 3.57
C SER A 185 11.98 -6.54 2.73
N ASP A 186 12.16 -5.22 2.79
CA ASP A 186 13.31 -4.56 2.20
C ASP A 186 14.65 -5.05 2.78
N SER A 187 14.67 -5.67 3.97
CA SER A 187 15.85 -6.32 4.53
C SER A 187 16.39 -7.44 3.64
N ALA A 188 15.51 -8.15 2.94
CA ALA A 188 15.88 -9.24 2.02
C ALA A 188 16.35 -8.74 0.64
N LEU A 189 16.20 -7.43 0.36
CA LEU A 189 16.35 -6.89 -1.00
C LEU A 189 17.51 -5.89 -1.16
N ARG A 190 17.96 -5.27 -0.07
CA ARG A 190 18.88 -4.12 -0.15
C ARG A 190 20.30 -4.47 -0.61
N LEU A 191 20.78 -5.65 -0.26
CA LEU A 191 22.21 -5.97 -0.33
C LEU A 191 22.70 -6.41 -1.71
N ILE A 192 21.80 -6.90 -2.57
CA ILE A 192 22.15 -7.41 -3.90
C ILE A 192 21.45 -6.56 -4.96
N GLU A 193 22.14 -6.32 -6.07
CA GLU A 193 21.57 -5.63 -7.22
C GLU A 193 20.34 -6.40 -7.75
N PRO A 194 19.31 -5.69 -8.24
CA PRO A 194 18.03 -6.31 -8.58
C PRO A 194 18.15 -7.55 -9.47
N TRP A 195 18.99 -7.50 -10.52
CA TRP A 195 19.12 -8.55 -11.53
C TRP A 195 20.05 -9.71 -11.14
N ASP A 196 20.83 -9.55 -10.08
CA ASP A 196 21.69 -10.60 -9.53
C ASP A 196 21.06 -11.23 -8.27
N ASN A 197 19.83 -10.82 -7.92
CA ASN A 197 19.16 -11.28 -6.72
C ASN A 197 18.42 -12.60 -6.97
N GLU A 198 19.06 -13.71 -6.61
CA GLU A 198 18.52 -15.08 -6.77
C GLU A 198 17.17 -15.30 -6.07
N LEU A 199 16.90 -14.60 -4.96
CA LEU A 199 15.59 -14.69 -4.30
C LEU A 199 14.48 -14.15 -5.21
N ILE A 200 14.73 -13.07 -5.95
CA ILE A 200 13.74 -12.53 -6.89
C ILE A 200 13.51 -13.51 -8.04
N ASP A 201 14.56 -14.14 -8.56
CA ASP A 201 14.45 -15.17 -9.60
C ASP A 201 13.64 -16.37 -9.12
N LEU A 202 13.97 -16.88 -7.92
CA LEU A 202 13.24 -17.97 -7.29
C LEU A 202 11.75 -17.63 -7.14
N ILE A 203 11.41 -16.42 -6.66
CA ILE A 203 10.00 -16.00 -6.51
C ILE A 203 9.32 -15.94 -7.88
N ILE A 204 9.95 -15.34 -8.90
CA ILE A 204 9.36 -15.24 -10.24
C ILE A 204 9.08 -16.64 -10.79
N ASP A 205 10.06 -17.54 -10.77
CA ASP A 205 9.95 -18.90 -11.31
C ASP A 205 8.89 -19.72 -10.57
N GLN A 206 8.90 -19.66 -9.24
CA GLN A 206 7.98 -20.44 -8.43
C GLN A 206 6.55 -19.90 -8.55
N ILE A 207 6.33 -18.60 -8.46
CA ILE A 207 4.97 -18.06 -8.58
C ILE A 207 4.43 -18.24 -10.00
N SER A 208 5.22 -18.00 -11.03
CA SER A 208 4.75 -18.10 -12.43
C SER A 208 4.50 -19.53 -12.92
N SER A 209 5.16 -20.54 -12.34
CA SER A 209 4.93 -21.95 -12.69
C SER A 209 3.61 -22.52 -12.17
N ARG A 210 2.86 -21.77 -11.35
CA ARG A 210 1.59 -22.18 -10.75
C ARG A 210 0.40 -21.63 -11.53
N GLU A 211 -0.74 -22.32 -11.45
CA GLU A 211 -2.01 -21.91 -12.07
C GLU A 211 -2.68 -20.75 -11.27
N LEU A 212 -2.03 -19.59 -11.26
CA LEU A 212 -2.50 -18.36 -10.62
C LEU A 212 -3.02 -17.38 -11.68
N ASP A 213 -4.02 -16.58 -11.31
CA ASP A 213 -4.43 -15.45 -12.16
C ASP A 213 -3.51 -14.23 -11.98
N GLY A 214 -2.76 -14.19 -10.88
CA GLY A 214 -1.97 -13.03 -10.56
C GLY A 214 -1.17 -13.09 -9.27
N ALA A 215 -0.57 -11.96 -8.93
CA ALA A 215 0.17 -11.75 -7.70
C ALA A 215 -0.29 -10.48 -6.98
N TYR A 216 -0.32 -10.56 -5.65
CA TYR A 216 -0.53 -9.45 -4.72
C TYR A 216 0.78 -9.19 -3.97
N ILE A 217 1.47 -8.12 -4.35
CA ILE A 217 2.81 -7.79 -3.87
C ILE A 217 2.71 -6.76 -2.75
N VAL A 218 3.38 -7.07 -1.64
CA VAL A 218 3.50 -6.19 -0.47
C VAL A 218 4.97 -6.06 -0.11
N LEU A 219 5.42 -4.82 0.06
CA LEU A 219 6.79 -4.52 0.49
C LEU A 219 6.78 -3.96 1.92
N GLU A 220 7.33 -4.73 2.86
CA GLU A 220 7.65 -4.22 4.19
C GLU A 220 8.94 -3.37 4.11
N GLN A 221 8.89 -2.17 4.69
CA GLN A 221 9.93 -1.16 4.60
C GLN A 221 10.63 -0.97 5.97
N SER A 222 11.15 -2.05 6.54
CA SER A 222 11.75 -2.07 7.89
C SER A 222 12.85 -1.03 8.05
N ASN A 223 13.65 -0.82 7.01
CA ASN A 223 14.82 0.05 7.03
C ASN A 223 14.54 1.49 6.58
N GLU A 224 13.32 1.81 6.11
CA GLU A 224 12.97 3.16 5.65
C GLU A 224 12.50 4.07 6.80
N GLN A 225 13.11 5.24 6.96
CA GLN A 225 12.71 6.20 8.00
C GLN A 225 11.60 7.16 7.53
N GLY A 226 11.64 7.58 6.27
CA GLY A 226 10.73 8.55 5.66
C GLY A 226 9.39 7.98 5.18
N TYR A 227 8.68 8.73 4.35
CA TYR A 227 7.42 8.31 3.70
C TYR A 227 7.65 7.49 2.43
N TYR A 228 8.83 7.61 1.82
CA TYR A 228 9.15 6.99 0.55
C TYR A 228 10.14 5.85 0.71
N CYS A 229 10.12 4.90 -0.24
CA CYS A 229 11.20 3.93 -0.38
C CYS A 229 12.40 4.62 -1.01
N THR A 230 13.52 4.72 -0.31
CA THR A 230 14.68 5.52 -0.73
C THR A 230 15.81 4.65 -1.28
N HIS A 231 15.79 3.34 -1.05
CA HIS A 231 16.85 2.45 -1.50
C HIS A 231 16.65 1.96 -2.94
N HIS A 232 17.62 2.23 -3.82
CA HIS A 232 17.50 1.91 -5.24
C HIS A 232 17.41 0.40 -5.51
N ASN A 233 18.11 -0.47 -4.77
CA ASN A 233 17.98 -1.92 -4.95
C ASN A 233 16.60 -2.43 -4.55
N THR A 234 15.99 -1.88 -3.50
CA THR A 234 14.65 -2.28 -3.09
C THR A 234 13.62 -1.89 -4.15
N VAL A 235 13.70 -0.67 -4.66
CA VAL A 235 12.84 -0.20 -5.76
C VAL A 235 13.08 -1.04 -7.02
N GLY A 236 14.34 -1.27 -7.39
CA GLY A 236 14.69 -2.08 -8.56
C GLY A 236 14.22 -3.54 -8.44
N CYS A 237 14.32 -4.16 -7.26
CA CYS A 237 13.78 -5.50 -7.01
C CYS A 237 12.27 -5.53 -7.16
N LEU A 238 11.54 -4.51 -6.68
CA LEU A 238 10.09 -4.39 -6.87
C LEU A 238 9.75 -4.29 -8.37
N LEU A 239 10.48 -3.46 -9.14
CA LEU A 239 10.26 -3.32 -10.58
C LEU A 239 10.57 -4.63 -11.32
N ARG A 240 11.69 -5.29 -11.01
CA ARG A 240 12.07 -6.59 -11.56
C ARG A 240 11.01 -7.64 -11.28
N LEU A 241 10.56 -7.75 -10.03
CA LEU A 241 9.55 -8.71 -9.61
C LEU A 241 8.25 -8.51 -10.37
N VAL A 242 7.76 -7.26 -10.45
CA VAL A 242 6.54 -6.91 -11.19
C VAL A 242 6.67 -7.27 -12.67
N TYR A 243 7.76 -6.86 -13.30
CA TYR A 243 8.00 -7.11 -14.71
C TYR A 243 8.13 -8.60 -15.00
N GLY A 244 8.96 -9.32 -14.25
CA GLY A 244 9.19 -10.75 -14.42
C GLY A 244 7.93 -11.58 -14.25
N LEU A 245 7.12 -11.29 -13.23
CA LEU A 245 5.83 -11.96 -13.05
C LEU A 245 4.85 -11.65 -14.19
N LYS A 246 4.86 -10.42 -14.70
CA LYS A 246 3.99 -10.02 -15.81
C LYS A 246 4.40 -10.68 -17.13
N THR A 247 5.69 -10.70 -17.45
CA THR A 247 6.24 -11.31 -18.67
C THR A 247 6.15 -12.84 -18.64
N ALA A 248 6.21 -13.45 -17.45
CA ALA A 248 5.94 -14.86 -17.26
C ALA A 248 4.45 -15.25 -17.44
N GLY A 249 3.56 -14.28 -17.71
CA GLY A 249 2.19 -14.52 -18.17
C GLY A 249 1.11 -14.35 -17.10
N LEU A 250 1.44 -13.87 -15.89
CA LEU A 250 0.41 -13.57 -14.91
C LEU A 250 -0.49 -12.43 -15.38
N LYS A 251 -1.81 -12.65 -15.30
CA LYS A 251 -2.80 -11.74 -15.88
C LYS A 251 -2.92 -10.45 -15.08
N ARG A 252 -2.80 -10.54 -13.74
CA ARG A 252 -3.00 -9.41 -12.82
C ARG A 252 -1.88 -9.28 -11.79
N ILE A 253 -1.25 -8.12 -11.71
CA ILE A 253 -0.28 -7.78 -10.68
C ILE A 253 -0.80 -6.58 -9.89
N ILE A 254 -0.94 -6.75 -8.57
CA ILE A 254 -1.41 -5.72 -7.65
C ILE A 254 -0.28 -5.39 -6.69
N VAL A 255 0.05 -4.10 -6.55
CA VAL A 255 1.08 -3.64 -5.62
C VAL A 255 0.45 -2.77 -4.54
N ALA A 256 0.58 -3.18 -3.28
CA ALA A 256 0.07 -2.47 -2.12
C ALA A 256 1.21 -2.06 -1.17
N TYR A 257 0.93 -1.10 -0.29
CA TYR A 257 1.84 -0.68 0.77
C TYR A 257 3.23 -0.16 0.31
N THR A 258 3.30 0.42 -0.89
CA THR A 258 4.56 0.98 -1.45
C THR A 258 4.53 2.50 -1.63
N GLY A 259 3.52 3.17 -1.09
CA GLY A 259 3.32 4.60 -1.24
C GLY A 259 3.13 4.97 -2.72
N THR A 260 3.72 6.08 -3.14
CA THR A 260 3.74 6.50 -4.55
C THR A 260 4.73 5.70 -5.40
N THR A 261 5.62 4.90 -4.80
CA THR A 261 6.40 3.88 -5.54
C THR A 261 5.48 2.85 -6.20
N GLY A 262 4.26 2.66 -5.68
CA GLY A 262 3.23 1.84 -6.33
C GLY A 262 2.88 2.36 -7.74
N PHE A 263 2.91 3.67 -7.96
CA PHE A 263 2.74 4.22 -9.30
C PHE A 263 3.89 3.83 -10.24
N LEU A 264 5.15 3.83 -9.77
CA LEU A 264 6.29 3.35 -10.56
C LEU A 264 6.09 1.89 -10.99
N SER A 265 5.46 1.06 -10.14
CA SER A 265 5.20 -0.34 -10.49
C SER A 265 4.23 -0.50 -11.66
N LEU A 266 3.30 0.44 -11.88
CA LEU A 266 2.44 0.43 -13.07
C LEU A 266 3.26 0.55 -14.35
N LEU A 267 4.32 1.36 -14.31
CA LEU A 267 5.24 1.58 -15.44
C LEU A 267 6.09 0.33 -15.74
N ALA A 268 6.33 -0.52 -14.74
CA ALA A 268 7.01 -1.82 -14.90
C ALA A 268 6.06 -2.99 -15.26
N GLY A 269 4.76 -2.73 -15.40
CA GLY A 269 3.79 -3.74 -15.85
C GLY A 269 2.68 -4.09 -14.86
N ALA A 270 2.69 -3.55 -13.63
CA ALA A 270 1.60 -3.79 -12.69
C ALA A 270 0.25 -3.29 -13.23
N ASP A 271 -0.84 -3.96 -12.85
CA ASP A 271 -2.19 -3.60 -13.29
C ASP A 271 -2.87 -2.70 -12.26
N THR A 272 -2.59 -2.89 -10.98
CA THR A 272 -3.22 -2.15 -9.90
C THR A 272 -2.20 -1.70 -8.88
N TRP A 273 -2.35 -0.48 -8.36
CA TRP A 273 -1.65 -0.05 -7.15
C TRP A 273 -2.61 0.54 -6.12
N ALA A 274 -2.23 0.46 -4.85
CA ALA A 274 -3.03 1.00 -3.75
C ALA A 274 -2.17 1.85 -2.82
N SER A 275 -2.66 3.05 -2.50
CA SER A 275 -2.00 3.96 -1.56
C SER A 275 -3.00 4.90 -0.91
N GLY A 276 -2.85 5.14 0.39
CA GLY A 276 -3.72 6.05 1.13
C GLY A 276 -3.05 7.37 1.50
N TRP A 277 -3.70 8.12 2.37
CA TRP A 277 -3.15 9.39 2.86
C TRP A 277 -2.29 9.18 4.11
N TYR A 278 -2.74 8.32 5.01
CA TYR A 278 -2.04 8.08 6.26
C TYR A 278 -0.80 7.21 6.04
N LYS A 279 0.22 7.41 6.87
CA LYS A 279 1.50 6.67 6.78
C LYS A 279 1.28 5.15 6.74
N SER A 280 0.38 4.64 7.58
CA SER A 280 -0.02 3.23 7.68
C SER A 280 -0.90 2.71 6.54
N GLU A 281 -1.38 3.58 5.65
CA GLU A 281 -2.05 3.19 4.40
C GLU A 281 -1.10 3.30 3.19
N ARG A 282 0.00 4.04 3.33
CA ARG A 282 1.00 4.24 2.29
C ARG A 282 2.03 3.14 2.30
N LYS A 283 2.63 2.89 3.46
CA LYS A 283 3.71 1.90 3.58
C LYS A 283 3.44 0.91 4.68
N LEU A 284 3.96 -0.30 4.48
CA LEU A 284 4.03 -1.29 5.52
C LEU A 284 5.37 -1.12 6.24
N LYS A 285 5.34 -0.59 7.46
CA LYS A 285 6.49 -0.60 8.37
C LYS A 285 5.98 -1.01 9.74
N LEU A 286 6.52 -2.10 10.29
CA LEU A 286 5.95 -2.69 11.52
C LEU A 286 5.98 -1.71 12.72
N THR A 287 7.02 -0.88 12.83
CA THR A 287 7.12 0.13 13.89
C THR A 287 6.15 1.31 13.73
N ASP A 288 5.59 1.52 12.53
CA ASP A 288 4.54 2.53 12.29
C ASP A 288 3.14 2.01 12.67
N ILE A 289 3.02 0.71 13.00
CA ILE A 289 1.78 0.05 13.43
C ILE A 289 1.59 0.14 14.95
N GLU A 290 2.67 0.40 15.70
CA GLU A 290 2.63 0.60 17.16
C GLU A 290 1.56 1.62 17.57
N ASP A 291 0.96 1.43 18.74
CA ASP A 291 -0.13 2.25 19.29
C ASP A 291 0.36 3.66 19.71
N LYS A 292 0.82 4.45 18.74
CA LYS A 292 1.26 5.84 18.89
C LYS A 292 0.21 6.77 18.29
N ASP A 293 -0.26 7.71 19.10
CA ASP A 293 -1.16 8.77 18.64
C ASP A 293 -0.39 9.79 17.80
N GLY A 294 -0.53 9.69 16.48
CA GLY A 294 -0.04 10.68 15.52
C GLY A 294 -1.14 11.65 15.09
N ARG A 295 -0.80 12.94 14.98
CA ARG A 295 -1.66 13.92 14.32
C ARG A 295 -1.23 14.06 12.87
N ALA A 296 -2.18 13.94 11.94
CA ALA A 296 -1.95 14.22 10.54
C ALA A 296 -2.01 15.73 10.28
N TYR A 297 -1.13 16.21 9.39
CA TYR A 297 -1.07 17.59 8.93
C TYR A 297 -1.14 17.64 7.41
N PRO A 298 -1.64 18.73 6.82
CA PRO A 298 -1.71 18.85 5.36
C PRO A 298 -0.31 18.88 4.75
N ALA A 299 -0.17 18.21 3.62
CA ALA A 299 0.99 18.26 2.74
C ALA A 299 0.49 18.37 1.29
N TYR A 300 1.21 19.09 0.45
CA TYR A 300 0.84 19.23 -0.96
C TYR A 300 1.57 18.19 -1.79
N TYR A 301 0.86 17.21 -2.34
CA TYR A 301 1.47 16.21 -3.22
C TYR A 301 1.66 16.79 -4.62
N SER A 302 2.85 16.63 -5.18
CA SER A 302 3.15 17.00 -6.55
C SER A 302 3.64 15.77 -7.29
N HIS A 303 2.90 15.35 -8.31
CA HIS A 303 3.31 14.22 -9.13
C HIS A 303 4.58 14.58 -9.88
N ASN A 304 4.68 15.77 -10.49
CA ASN A 304 5.90 16.24 -11.16
C ASN A 304 7.17 16.18 -10.29
N PHE A 305 7.05 16.38 -8.98
CA PHE A 305 8.15 16.26 -7.99
C PHE A 305 8.32 14.84 -7.42
N ALA A 306 7.39 13.94 -7.74
CA ALA A 306 7.26 12.59 -7.20
C ALA A 306 7.22 12.58 -5.65
N GLY A 307 6.66 13.61 -5.03
CA GLY A 307 6.80 13.84 -3.60
C GLY A 307 5.80 14.83 -3.01
N GLU A 308 5.99 15.17 -1.74
CA GLU A 308 5.10 16.09 -1.01
C GLU A 308 5.87 17.31 -0.53
N PHE A 309 5.18 18.45 -0.46
CA PHE A 309 5.67 19.68 0.14
C PHE A 309 5.01 19.93 1.49
N HIS A 310 5.81 20.37 2.46
CA HIS A 310 5.30 21.03 3.64
C HIS A 310 4.64 22.35 3.23
N VAL A 311 3.34 22.46 3.51
CA VAL A 311 2.49 23.55 2.99
C VAL A 311 2.93 24.94 3.41
N GLU A 312 3.39 25.16 4.65
CA GLU A 312 3.81 26.52 5.08
C GLU A 312 5.29 26.82 4.81
N LYS A 313 6.21 25.94 5.23
CA LYS A 313 7.64 26.22 5.10
C LYS A 313 8.18 26.13 3.68
N ASP A 314 7.69 25.20 2.87
CA ASP A 314 8.34 24.86 1.61
C ASP A 314 7.48 25.26 0.40
N LEU A 315 6.14 25.15 0.48
CA LEU A 315 5.28 25.54 -0.65
C LEU A 315 5.21 27.05 -0.87
N ASP A 316 5.08 27.86 0.20
CA ASP A 316 5.18 29.34 0.11
C ASP A 316 6.51 29.75 -0.54
N ARG A 317 7.63 29.15 -0.11
CA ARG A 317 8.97 29.46 -0.65
C ARG A 317 9.14 29.01 -2.10
N ALA A 318 8.65 27.82 -2.44
CA ALA A 318 8.66 27.35 -3.83
C ALA A 318 7.88 28.30 -4.73
N PHE A 319 6.78 28.88 -4.24
CA PHE A 319 6.04 29.92 -4.94
C PHE A 319 6.84 31.22 -5.09
N GLU A 320 7.43 31.74 -4.00
CA GLU A 320 8.25 32.96 -4.02
C GLU A 320 9.46 32.86 -4.96
N GLN A 321 10.00 31.65 -5.15
CA GLN A 321 11.11 31.38 -6.08
C GLN A 321 10.66 31.06 -7.52
N GLY A 322 9.36 31.17 -7.83
CA GLY A 322 8.83 30.91 -9.18
C GLY A 322 8.81 29.43 -9.57
N LEU A 323 8.98 28.50 -8.63
CA LEU A 323 8.96 27.05 -8.87
C LEU A 323 7.55 26.46 -8.88
N PHE A 324 6.55 27.23 -8.46
CA PHE A 324 5.19 26.74 -8.29
C PHE A 324 4.59 26.15 -9.57
N SER A 325 4.84 26.76 -10.73
CA SER A 325 4.36 26.25 -12.02
C SER A 325 4.89 24.85 -12.34
N ALA A 326 6.11 24.52 -11.92
CA ALA A 326 6.73 23.23 -12.17
C ALA A 326 6.20 22.13 -11.25
N ILE A 327 5.74 22.48 -10.04
CA ILE A 327 5.25 21.53 -9.04
C ILE A 327 3.71 21.46 -8.98
N LEU A 328 3.01 22.32 -9.72
CA LEU A 328 1.56 22.43 -9.68
C LEU A 328 0.86 21.18 -10.25
N GLU A 329 0.00 20.60 -9.43
CA GLU A 329 -1.00 19.61 -9.79
C GLU A 329 -2.41 20.22 -9.57
N PRO A 330 -3.12 20.61 -10.64
CA PRO A 330 -4.44 21.21 -10.48
C PRO A 330 -5.50 20.14 -10.21
N THR A 331 -6.17 20.26 -9.07
CA THR A 331 -7.39 19.52 -8.73
C THR A 331 -8.39 20.45 -8.07
N SER A 332 -9.68 20.08 -8.03
CA SER A 332 -10.71 20.87 -7.35
C SER A 332 -10.37 21.14 -5.88
N ALA A 333 -9.70 20.19 -5.20
CA ALA A 333 -9.26 20.38 -3.81
C ALA A 333 -8.08 21.35 -3.67
N SER A 334 -7.24 21.52 -4.70
CA SER A 334 -6.14 22.50 -4.70
C SER A 334 -6.54 23.89 -5.22
N GLU A 335 -7.69 24.04 -5.87
CA GLU A 335 -8.13 25.31 -6.46
C GLU A 335 -8.07 26.49 -5.47
N PRO A 336 -8.58 26.39 -4.23
CA PRO A 336 -8.48 27.49 -3.25
C PRO A 336 -7.04 27.86 -2.90
N LEU A 337 -6.15 26.85 -2.79
CA LEU A 337 -4.73 27.05 -2.51
C LEU A 337 -4.05 27.79 -3.66
N VAL A 338 -4.27 27.33 -4.89
CA VAL A 338 -3.71 27.93 -6.11
C VAL A 338 -4.19 29.37 -6.29
N ALA A 339 -5.48 29.62 -6.09
CA ALA A 339 -6.06 30.96 -6.17
C ALA A 339 -5.51 31.90 -5.08
N GLY A 340 -5.35 31.39 -3.85
CA GLY A 340 -4.74 32.10 -2.73
C GLY A 340 -3.31 32.54 -3.04
N LEU A 341 -2.45 31.59 -3.42
CA LEU A 341 -1.04 31.85 -3.77
C LEU A 341 -0.92 32.84 -4.94
N ARG A 342 -1.71 32.66 -6.01
CA ARG A 342 -1.74 33.59 -7.15
C ARG A 342 -2.18 35.00 -6.78
N SER A 343 -2.97 35.15 -5.71
CA SER A 343 -3.39 36.44 -5.16
C SER A 343 -2.39 37.03 -4.16
N GLY A 344 -1.19 36.43 -4.04
CA GLY A 344 -0.14 36.85 -3.10
C GLY A 344 -0.42 36.48 -1.64
N LYS A 345 -1.39 35.61 -1.36
CA LYS A 345 -1.65 35.11 -0.01
C LYS A 345 -0.71 33.95 0.31
N LYS A 346 -0.28 33.86 1.57
CA LYS A 346 0.44 32.68 2.10
C LYS A 346 -0.51 31.50 2.27
N VAL A 347 0.03 30.27 2.27
CA VAL A 347 -0.78 29.06 2.49
C VAL A 347 -1.53 29.08 3.83
N SER A 348 -0.94 29.67 4.87
CA SER A 348 -1.58 29.83 6.19
C SER A 348 -2.87 30.66 6.17
N MET A 349 -3.12 31.43 5.11
CA MET A 349 -4.33 32.23 4.90
C MET A 349 -5.42 31.51 4.08
N VAL A 350 -5.15 30.28 3.62
CA VAL A 350 -6.13 29.43 2.91
C VAL A 350 -6.67 28.41 3.92
N PRO A 351 -7.91 28.57 4.45
CA PRO A 351 -8.40 27.81 5.59
C PRO A 351 -8.28 26.29 5.45
N GLU A 352 -8.59 25.75 4.27
CA GLU A 352 -8.60 24.32 3.97
C GLU A 352 -7.19 23.71 3.88
N TRP A 353 -6.16 24.54 3.73
CA TRP A 353 -4.76 24.16 3.57
C TRP A 353 -3.84 24.65 4.68
N ALA A 354 -4.36 25.45 5.62
CA ALA A 354 -3.62 25.95 6.77
C ALA A 354 -3.02 24.79 7.58
N TYR A 355 -1.75 24.90 7.99
CA TYR A 355 -1.04 23.83 8.69
C TYR A 355 -1.54 23.69 10.11
N ARG A 356 -2.55 22.84 10.30
CA ARG A 356 -3.15 22.55 11.61
C ARG A 356 -3.39 21.05 11.75
N PRO A 357 -3.32 20.51 12.98
CA PRO A 357 -3.66 19.13 13.23
C PRO A 357 -5.03 18.79 12.64
N THR A 358 -5.12 17.63 11.98
CA THR A 358 -6.35 17.08 11.38
C THR A 358 -6.95 17.89 10.21
N ASN A 359 -6.36 19.03 9.84
CA ASN A 359 -6.78 19.79 8.65
C ASN A 359 -6.23 19.16 7.37
N VAL A 360 -6.68 17.93 7.07
CA VAL A 360 -6.12 17.11 5.99
C VAL A 360 -7.12 16.78 4.90
N THR A 361 -8.35 17.28 4.98
CA THR A 361 -9.41 16.95 4.02
C THR A 361 -9.03 17.34 2.60
N ALA A 362 -8.67 18.60 2.35
CA ALA A 362 -8.29 19.07 1.03
C ALA A 362 -7.00 18.39 0.53
N ALA A 363 -6.02 18.18 1.40
CA ALA A 363 -4.78 17.50 1.06
C ALA A 363 -5.00 16.03 0.67
N LYS A 364 -5.87 15.33 1.41
CA LYS A 364 -6.29 13.94 1.12
C LYS A 364 -7.05 13.86 -0.21
N GLU A 365 -8.03 14.74 -0.42
CA GLU A 365 -8.78 14.81 -1.68
C GLU A 365 -7.84 15.08 -2.86
N HIS A 366 -6.95 16.06 -2.71
CA HIS A 366 -5.95 16.39 -3.71
C HIS A 366 -5.05 15.20 -4.05
N PHE A 367 -4.45 14.54 -3.07
CA PHE A 367 -3.61 13.36 -3.28
C PHE A 367 -4.34 12.25 -4.07
N VAL A 368 -5.58 11.95 -3.68
CA VAL A 368 -6.36 10.90 -4.34
C VAL A 368 -6.75 11.30 -5.76
N SER A 369 -7.17 12.54 -6.00
CA SER A 369 -7.44 13.04 -7.35
C SER A 369 -6.21 12.91 -8.26
N VAL A 370 -5.02 13.29 -7.76
CA VAL A 370 -3.78 13.17 -8.55
C VAL A 370 -3.48 11.69 -8.83
N ALA A 371 -3.60 10.80 -7.84
CA ALA A 371 -3.37 9.37 -8.04
C ALA A 371 -4.29 8.76 -9.12
N ILE A 372 -5.58 9.12 -9.11
CA ILE A 372 -6.54 8.68 -10.12
C ILE A 372 -6.17 9.25 -11.49
N ASN A 373 -6.00 10.57 -11.60
CA ASN A 373 -5.74 11.24 -12.87
C ASN A 373 -4.46 10.69 -13.54
N ARG A 374 -3.38 10.53 -12.79
CA ARG A 374 -2.10 10.01 -13.31
C ARG A 374 -2.19 8.54 -13.69
N THR A 375 -2.98 7.75 -12.95
CA THR A 375 -3.22 6.35 -13.32
C THR A 375 -4.02 6.26 -14.63
N SER A 376 -5.06 7.09 -14.78
CA SER A 376 -5.85 7.16 -16.01
C SER A 376 -5.04 7.66 -17.21
N GLU A 377 -4.13 8.62 -17.00
CA GLU A 377 -3.24 9.15 -18.05
C GLU A 377 -2.41 8.04 -18.72
N ILE A 378 -1.92 7.08 -17.93
CA ILE A 378 -1.05 6.01 -18.42
C ILE A 378 -1.80 4.70 -18.74
N ALA A 379 -3.13 4.66 -18.57
CA ALA A 379 -3.90 3.41 -18.59
C ALA A 379 -3.86 2.70 -19.95
N ASP A 380 -3.79 3.47 -21.03
CA ASP A 380 -3.83 2.98 -22.41
C ASP A 380 -2.46 3.05 -23.12
N MET A 381 -1.40 3.45 -22.41
CA MET A 381 -0.06 3.53 -22.97
C MET A 381 0.55 2.14 -23.21
N GLY A 382 1.24 1.98 -24.33
CA GLY A 382 2.08 0.82 -24.60
C GLY A 382 3.32 0.77 -23.71
N GLU A 383 3.99 -0.37 -23.65
CA GLU A 383 5.16 -0.57 -22.77
C GLU A 383 6.28 0.47 -23.02
N SER A 384 6.68 0.66 -24.27
CA SER A 384 7.72 1.66 -24.61
C SER A 384 7.29 3.10 -24.26
N GLU A 385 5.98 3.41 -24.35
CA GLU A 385 5.45 4.71 -23.95
C GLU A 385 5.49 4.87 -22.42
N LEU A 386 5.16 3.82 -21.66
CA LEU A 386 5.27 3.80 -20.20
C LEU A 386 6.71 4.00 -19.73
N PHE A 387 7.68 3.33 -20.37
CA PHE A 387 9.10 3.49 -20.04
C PHE A 387 9.58 4.92 -20.32
N ASN A 388 9.22 5.47 -21.48
CA ASN A 388 9.56 6.85 -21.83
C ASN A 388 8.90 7.88 -20.90
N TYR A 389 7.63 7.66 -20.53
CA TYR A 389 6.91 8.47 -19.55
C TYR A 389 7.64 8.46 -18.21
N GLY A 390 7.92 7.26 -17.69
CA GLY A 390 8.60 7.09 -16.41
C GLY A 390 9.98 7.73 -16.34
N LEU A 391 10.78 7.58 -17.41
CA LEU A 391 12.12 8.17 -17.47
C LEU A 391 12.05 9.69 -17.43
N LYS A 392 11.20 10.31 -18.27
CA LYS A 392 11.00 11.77 -18.30
C LYS A 392 10.47 12.29 -16.97
N TRP A 393 9.49 11.60 -16.39
CA TRP A 393 8.89 11.96 -15.12
C TRP A 393 9.93 11.96 -13.99
N LEU A 394 10.70 10.87 -13.85
CA LEU A 394 11.70 10.74 -12.79
C LEU A 394 12.91 11.64 -13.00
N GLU A 395 13.31 11.90 -14.25
CA GLU A 395 14.34 12.88 -14.58
C GLU A 395 13.91 14.28 -14.14
N ASN A 396 12.68 14.70 -14.47
CA ASN A 396 12.12 15.96 -14.02
C ASN A 396 12.02 16.04 -12.49
N ALA A 397 11.51 14.98 -11.84
CA ALA A 397 11.39 14.94 -10.38
C ALA A 397 12.76 15.07 -9.69
N LYS A 398 13.79 14.40 -10.22
CA LYS A 398 15.17 14.52 -9.77
C LYS A 398 15.70 15.94 -9.93
N SER A 399 15.55 16.55 -11.11
CA SER A 399 15.98 17.93 -11.35
C SER A 399 15.27 18.93 -10.42
N LEU A 400 13.97 18.75 -10.18
CA LEU A 400 13.23 19.56 -9.21
C LEU A 400 13.77 19.36 -7.79
N ALA A 401 14.08 18.13 -7.38
CA ALA A 401 14.68 17.85 -6.08
C ALA A 401 16.04 18.54 -5.89
N GLU A 402 16.89 18.60 -6.93
CA GLU A 402 18.17 19.33 -6.89
C GLU A 402 18.00 20.86 -6.79
N VAL A 403 16.92 21.41 -7.36
CA VAL A 403 16.58 22.83 -7.19
C VAL A 403 16.05 23.08 -5.78
N ILE A 404 15.10 22.25 -5.32
CA ILE A 404 14.45 22.36 -4.01
C ILE A 404 15.45 22.10 -2.86
N SER A 405 16.48 21.29 -3.08
CA SER A 405 17.53 21.05 -2.07
C SER A 405 18.32 22.30 -1.71
N LYS A 406 18.30 23.33 -2.58
CA LYS A 406 18.95 24.62 -2.36
C LYS A 406 18.09 25.59 -1.54
N LEU A 407 16.84 25.23 -1.22
CA LEU A 407 16.01 26.01 -0.31
C LEU A 407 16.58 25.93 1.11
N GLU A 408 16.98 27.08 1.66
CA GLU A 408 17.41 27.16 3.05
C GLU A 408 16.28 26.74 4.01
N ASN A 409 16.64 26.07 5.12
CA ASN A 409 15.69 25.70 6.18
C ASN A 409 14.47 24.89 5.71
N ARG A 410 14.65 23.98 4.74
CA ARG A 410 13.62 23.05 4.26
C ARG A 410 13.04 22.21 5.40
N HIS A 411 11.73 21.97 5.38
CA HIS A 411 11.12 21.07 6.34
C HIS A 411 11.41 19.59 6.00
N PRO A 412 11.73 18.71 6.97
CA PRO A 412 11.99 17.29 6.72
C PRO A 412 10.84 16.53 6.02
N ARG A 413 9.61 17.04 6.13
CA ARG A 413 8.42 16.50 5.45
C ARG A 413 8.53 16.56 3.93
N THR A 414 9.27 17.52 3.38
CA THR A 414 9.50 17.66 1.94
C THR A 414 10.68 16.81 1.52
N GLU A 415 10.53 15.49 1.47
CA GLU A 415 11.62 14.56 1.16
C GLU A 415 12.14 14.72 -0.28
N ILE A 416 13.47 14.72 -0.45
CA ILE A 416 14.19 15.00 -1.72
C ILE A 416 15.20 13.92 -2.08
N ASN A 417 15.31 12.87 -1.26
CA ASN A 417 16.35 11.85 -1.38
C ASN A 417 15.90 10.63 -2.20
N HIS A 418 14.60 10.38 -2.35
CA HIS A 418 14.10 9.21 -3.07
C HIS A 418 14.12 9.41 -4.59
N GLN A 419 13.96 10.62 -5.11
CA GLN A 419 13.84 10.89 -6.56
C GLN A 419 15.07 10.40 -7.33
N SER A 420 16.28 10.68 -6.83
CA SER A 420 17.53 10.19 -7.44
C SER A 420 17.63 8.68 -7.40
N SER A 421 17.23 8.04 -6.30
CA SER A 421 17.22 6.58 -6.16
C SER A 421 16.22 5.92 -7.11
N TRP A 422 15.03 6.51 -7.26
CA TRP A 422 13.99 6.03 -8.17
C TRP A 422 14.43 6.16 -9.61
N TYR A 423 14.98 7.31 -10.00
CA TYR A 423 15.54 7.50 -11.33
C TYR A 423 16.64 6.48 -11.63
N LYS A 424 17.59 6.28 -10.71
CA LYS A 424 18.65 5.25 -10.87
C LYS A 424 18.06 3.85 -11.04
N ALA A 425 17.14 3.45 -10.18
CA ALA A 425 16.52 2.13 -10.21
C ALA A 425 15.72 1.90 -11.51
N PHE A 426 14.91 2.89 -11.92
CA PHE A 426 14.07 2.79 -13.11
C PHE A 426 14.91 2.82 -14.40
N LYS A 427 15.97 3.63 -14.45
CA LYS A 427 16.90 3.64 -15.58
C LYS A 427 17.61 2.28 -15.75
N ASN A 428 18.16 1.74 -14.66
CA ASN A 428 18.78 0.39 -14.69
C ASN A 428 17.76 -0.70 -15.05
N PHE A 429 16.52 -0.57 -14.58
CA PHE A 429 15.43 -1.47 -14.96
C PHE A 429 15.20 -1.44 -16.48
N ILE A 430 15.04 -0.27 -17.10
CA ILE A 430 14.83 -0.15 -18.54
C ILE A 430 16.02 -0.71 -19.32
N GLU A 431 17.26 -0.42 -18.92
CA GLU A 431 18.48 -0.90 -19.59
C GLU A 431 18.63 -2.44 -19.61
N LYS A 432 17.90 -3.13 -18.73
CA LYS A 432 17.98 -4.59 -18.55
C LYS A 432 16.71 -5.32 -18.99
N ALA A 433 15.56 -4.66 -18.93
CA ALA A 433 14.26 -5.21 -19.25
C ALA A 433 13.82 -4.95 -20.70
N GLY A 434 14.19 -3.78 -21.25
CA GLY A 434 13.96 -3.40 -22.65
C GLY A 434 15.12 -3.78 -23.54
#